data_AF-A0A417YY78-F1
#
_entry.id   AF-A0A417YY78-F1
#
_cell.length_a   1.000
_cell.length_b   1.000
_cell.length_c   1.000
_cell.angle_alpha   90.00
_cell.angle_beta   90.00
_cell.angle_gamma   90.00
#
_symmetry.space_group_name_H-M   'P 1'
#
loop_
_entity.id
_entity.type
_entity.pdbx_description
1 polymer ?
#
loop_
_entity_poly.entity_id
_entity_poly.type
_entity_poly.pdbx_seq_one_letter_code
_entity_poly.pdbx_strand_id
1 'polypeptide(L)'
;MYGGVYVIEIAEDYLVNEKTVLITGEYDQYGNLFSKVLEGNKIIYVKMPPIQLINLSLVRLGSSFIGARHSSKALLSGIRMHPITVNTSLGIWLFPSKSFGKSNCVWFSLMHVRGTKKNGLKKTIVQLSYGHTYEINMKEASFNQKRKKAEELREIVIKHTKNPLTLYVEREKGIRVVEEEETVYWLDQD
;
A
#
# COMPACT_ATOMS: atom_id res chain seq x y z
N MET A 1 24.23 12.17 16.36
CA MET A 1 23.33 11.01 16.52
C MET A 1 22.67 11.15 17.88
N TYR A 2 21.39 11.55 17.95
CA TYR A 2 20.66 11.50 19.22
C TYR A 2 20.06 10.10 19.33
N GLY A 3 20.74 9.24 20.10
CA GLY A 3 20.32 7.87 20.35
C GLY A 3 19.13 7.88 21.30
N GLY A 4 17.93 7.71 20.74
CA GLY A 4 16.79 7.27 21.53
C GLY A 4 17.04 5.86 22.06
N VAL A 5 16.63 5.59 23.30
CA VAL A 5 16.60 4.22 23.83
C VAL A 5 15.45 3.51 23.14
N TYR A 6 15.75 2.57 22.26
CA TYR A 6 14.76 1.73 21.60
C TYR A 6 14.57 0.45 22.40
N VAL A 7 13.32 0.06 22.62
CA VAL A 7 13.02 -1.33 23.01
C VAL A 7 13.22 -2.18 21.76
N ILE A 8 14.05 -3.22 21.87
CA ILE A 8 14.34 -4.16 20.79
C ILE A 8 13.60 -5.46 21.08
N GLU A 9 12.79 -5.90 20.13
CA GLU A 9 12.01 -7.15 20.21
C GLU A 9 12.33 -8.05 19.00
N ILE A 10 12.23 -9.36 19.18
CA ILE A 10 12.34 -10.36 18.11
C ILE A 10 11.00 -11.09 18.02
N ALA A 11 10.45 -11.19 16.80
CA ALA A 11 9.16 -11.83 16.55
C ALA A 11 9.23 -12.80 15.36
N GLU A 12 8.36 -13.82 15.39
CA GLU A 12 8.19 -14.76 14.26
C GLU A 12 7.25 -14.16 13.19
N ASP A 13 6.20 -13.46 13.61
CA ASP A 13 5.27 -12.77 12.73
C ASP A 13 5.05 -11.30 13.13
N TYR A 14 4.55 -10.52 12.17
CA TYR A 14 4.23 -9.11 12.37
C TYR A 14 3.16 -8.66 11.39
N LEU A 15 2.19 -7.89 11.89
CA LEU A 15 1.18 -7.24 11.07
C LEU A 15 1.38 -5.73 11.06
N VAL A 16 1.48 -5.17 9.84
CA VAL A 16 1.55 -3.73 9.64
C VAL A 16 0.30 -3.06 10.22
N ASN A 17 0.51 -2.05 11.07
CA ASN A 17 -0.53 -1.31 11.81
C ASN A 17 -0.24 0.20 11.82
N GLU A 18 -1.07 1.01 12.48
CA GLU A 18 -0.95 2.48 12.48
C GLU A 18 0.26 3.02 13.24
N LYS A 19 1.01 2.17 13.95
CA LYS A 19 2.27 2.53 14.61
C LYS A 19 3.48 2.16 13.76
N THR A 20 3.32 1.38 12.69
CA THR A 20 4.42 0.99 11.79
C THR A 20 4.95 2.19 11.02
N VAL A 21 6.10 2.74 11.43
CA VAL A 21 6.73 3.92 10.82
C VAL A 21 7.43 3.57 9.51
N LEU A 22 8.26 2.53 9.55
CA LEU A 22 8.94 2.01 8.37
C LEU A 22 9.32 0.53 8.54
N ILE A 23 9.58 -0.12 7.42
CA ILE A 23 10.06 -1.50 7.33
C ILE A 23 11.26 -1.52 6.39
N THR A 24 12.36 -2.15 6.79
CA THR A 24 13.52 -2.38 5.92
C THR A 24 14.12 -3.76 6.12
N GLY A 25 14.99 -4.19 5.22
CA GLY A 25 15.68 -5.46 5.32
C GLY A 25 17.05 -5.32 5.97
N GLU A 26 17.38 -6.26 6.84
CA GLU A 26 18.69 -6.39 7.48
C GLU A 26 19.13 -7.86 7.40
N TYR A 27 20.39 -8.11 7.08
CA TYR A 27 20.92 -9.48 7.06
C TYR A 27 21.43 -9.84 8.45
N ASP A 28 21.15 -11.07 8.88
CA ASP A 28 21.81 -11.64 10.04
C ASP A 28 23.26 -12.09 9.70
N GLN A 29 23.97 -12.59 10.70
CA GLN A 29 25.33 -13.12 10.54
C GLN A 29 25.42 -14.37 9.64
N TYR A 30 24.30 -15.01 9.35
CA TYR A 30 24.21 -16.22 8.52
C TYR A 30 23.74 -15.90 7.08
N GLY A 31 23.53 -14.63 6.75
CA GLY A 31 23.09 -14.19 5.42
C GLY A 31 21.58 -14.31 5.18
N ASN A 32 20.79 -14.60 6.21
CA ASN A 32 19.34 -14.63 6.11
C ASN A 32 18.79 -13.19 6.13
N LEU A 33 17.85 -12.89 5.24
CA LEU A 33 17.24 -11.56 5.17
C LEU A 33 16.05 -11.46 6.13
N PHE A 34 16.22 -10.65 7.17
CA PHE A 34 15.20 -10.35 8.18
C PHE A 34 14.56 -8.99 7.88
N SER A 35 13.40 -8.75 8.50
CA SER A 35 12.78 -7.43 8.50
C SER A 35 13.13 -6.70 9.79
N LYS A 36 13.56 -5.46 9.65
CA LYS A 36 13.62 -4.49 10.73
C LYS A 36 12.43 -3.54 10.60
N VAL A 37 11.59 -3.53 11.61
CA VAL A 37 10.41 -2.67 11.69
C VAL A 37 10.64 -1.61 12.75
N LEU A 38 10.38 -0.35 12.41
CA LEU A 38 10.26 0.72 13.39
C LEU A 38 8.77 0.91 13.69
N GLU A 39 8.33 0.57 14.90
CA GLU A 39 6.94 0.66 15.35
C GLU A 39 6.85 1.58 16.57
N GLY A 40 6.20 2.74 16.44
CA GLY A 40 6.24 3.75 17.50
C GLY A 40 7.69 4.06 17.87
N ASN A 41 8.05 3.87 19.15
CA ASN A 41 9.41 4.00 19.67
C ASN A 41 10.17 2.67 19.80
N LYS A 42 9.70 1.60 19.15
CA LYS A 42 10.26 0.25 19.25
C LYS A 42 10.91 -0.19 17.93
N ILE A 43 11.93 -1.02 18.03
CA ILE A 43 12.51 -1.74 16.89
C ILE A 43 12.15 -3.21 17.03
N ILE A 44 11.48 -3.76 16.03
CA ILE A 44 11.09 -5.17 15.99
C ILE A 44 11.83 -5.85 14.84
N TYR A 45 12.56 -6.91 15.16
CA TYR A 45 13.18 -7.79 14.18
C TYR A 45 12.28 -8.99 13.92
N VAL A 46 11.89 -9.18 12.67
CA VAL A 46 10.99 -10.25 12.25
C VAL A 46 11.76 -11.22 11.37
N LYS A 47 11.63 -12.53 11.65
CA LYS A 47 12.38 -13.61 10.99
C LYS A 47 11.89 -13.93 9.56
N MET A 48 11.57 -12.90 8.79
CA MET A 48 11.20 -13.02 7.37
C MET A 48 11.57 -11.76 6.57
N PRO A 49 11.76 -11.86 5.25
CA PRO A 49 12.04 -10.72 4.39
C PRO A 49 10.90 -9.66 4.38
N PRO A 50 11.22 -8.36 4.18
CA PRO A 50 10.23 -7.28 4.20
C PRO A 50 9.01 -7.49 3.30
N ILE A 51 9.22 -8.07 2.12
CA ILE A 51 8.13 -8.33 1.16
C ILE A 51 7.21 -9.46 1.65
N GLN A 52 7.77 -10.47 2.30
CA GLN A 52 6.97 -11.54 2.89
C GLN A 52 6.15 -11.01 4.07
N LEU A 53 6.74 -10.18 4.93
CA LEU A 53 6.04 -9.53 6.06
C LEU A 53 4.89 -8.63 5.57
N ILE A 54 5.15 -7.78 4.59
CA ILE A 54 4.11 -6.91 4.00
C ILE A 54 3.02 -7.76 3.34
N ASN A 55 3.40 -8.81 2.60
CA ASN A 55 2.43 -9.70 1.96
C ASN A 55 1.58 -10.45 2.98
N LEU A 56 2.17 -10.92 4.08
CA LEU A 56 1.45 -11.58 5.19
C LEU A 56 0.36 -10.65 5.75
N SER A 57 0.70 -9.38 5.96
CA SER A 57 -0.26 -8.37 6.42
C SER A 57 -1.41 -8.16 5.43
N LEU A 58 -1.09 -8.06 4.13
CA LEU A 58 -2.09 -7.90 3.07
C LEU A 58 -3.00 -9.12 2.96
N VAL A 59 -2.46 -10.33 3.04
CA VAL A 59 -3.24 -11.59 2.96
C VAL A 59 -4.24 -11.69 4.12
N ARG A 60 -3.84 -11.34 5.34
CA ARG A 60 -4.78 -11.31 6.48
C ARG A 60 -5.92 -10.30 6.31
N LEU A 61 -5.76 -9.30 5.43
CA LEU A 61 -6.77 -8.30 5.09
C LEU A 61 -7.53 -8.63 3.78
N GLY A 62 -7.38 -9.85 3.25
CA GLY A 62 -8.06 -10.27 2.01
C GLY A 62 -7.44 -9.68 0.73
N SER A 63 -6.16 -9.29 0.77
CA SER A 63 -5.41 -8.74 -0.37
C SER A 63 -4.12 -9.54 -0.62
N SER A 64 -3.24 -9.03 -1.49
CA SER A 64 -1.90 -9.58 -1.69
C SER A 64 -0.94 -8.49 -2.17
N PHE A 65 0.37 -8.71 -1.98
CA PHE A 65 1.39 -7.77 -2.46
C PHE A 65 1.32 -7.57 -3.97
N ILE A 66 1.11 -8.66 -4.72
CA ILE A 66 0.96 -8.62 -6.18
C ILE A 66 -0.30 -7.84 -6.58
N GLY A 67 -1.43 -8.13 -5.93
CA GLY A 67 -2.70 -7.44 -6.19
C GLY A 67 -2.64 -5.95 -5.87
N ALA A 68 -2.10 -5.58 -4.71
CA ALA A 68 -1.93 -4.18 -4.30
C ALA A 68 -1.02 -3.41 -5.26
N ARG A 69 0.09 -4.04 -5.71
CA ARG A 69 1.00 -3.45 -6.69
C ARG A 69 0.34 -3.32 -8.07
N HIS A 70 -0.42 -4.33 -8.50
CA HIS A 70 -1.17 -4.29 -9.75
C HIS A 70 -2.19 -3.15 -9.75
N SER A 71 -2.98 -3.04 -8.68
CA SER A 71 -3.93 -1.94 -8.48
C SER A 71 -3.24 -0.58 -8.53
N SER A 72 -2.12 -0.40 -7.81
CA SER A 72 -1.36 0.85 -7.88
C SER A 72 -0.85 1.16 -9.28
N LYS A 73 -0.46 0.16 -10.08
CA LYS A 73 -0.03 0.33 -11.47
C LYS A 73 -1.17 0.81 -12.36
N ALA A 74 -2.37 0.27 -12.16
CA ALA A 74 -3.55 0.65 -12.92
C ALA A 74 -4.00 2.07 -12.60
N LEU A 75 -3.87 2.50 -11.33
CA LEU A 75 -4.29 3.82 -10.87
C LEU A 75 -3.24 4.91 -11.09
N LEU A 76 -1.96 4.56 -11.10
CA LEU A 76 -0.87 5.52 -11.27
C LEU A 76 -0.12 5.27 -12.59
N SER A 77 -0.05 6.28 -13.44
CA SER A 77 0.77 6.23 -14.66
C SER A 77 2.22 6.69 -14.41
N GLY A 78 3.15 6.19 -15.23
CA GLY A 78 4.50 6.75 -15.36
C GLY A 78 5.47 6.49 -14.21
N ILE A 79 5.23 5.50 -13.36
CA ILE A 79 6.14 5.14 -12.25
C ILE A 79 6.63 3.70 -12.34
N ARG A 80 7.81 3.42 -11.78
CA ARG A 80 8.40 2.07 -11.70
C ARG A 80 8.25 1.42 -10.33
N MET A 81 8.28 2.22 -9.27
CA MET A 81 8.24 1.77 -7.88
C MET A 81 6.92 2.23 -7.28
N HIS A 82 6.02 1.28 -7.06
CA HIS A 82 4.63 1.59 -6.80
C HIS A 82 4.39 1.61 -5.29
N PRO A 83 3.72 2.64 -4.76
CA PRO A 83 3.14 2.57 -3.42
C PRO A 83 2.08 1.47 -3.38
N ILE A 84 1.71 1.05 -2.17
CA ILE A 84 0.68 0.04 -1.95
C ILE A 84 -0.29 0.52 -0.88
N THR A 85 -1.56 0.22 -1.10
CA THR A 85 -2.60 0.34 -0.08
C THR A 85 -2.53 -0.90 0.81
N VAL A 86 -2.35 -0.72 2.12
CA VAL A 86 -2.37 -1.83 3.09
C VAL A 86 -3.72 -1.93 3.77
N ASN A 87 -4.18 -0.83 4.37
CA ASN A 87 -5.48 -0.78 5.02
C ASN A 87 -6.06 0.63 4.86
N THR A 88 -7.13 0.76 4.08
CA THR A 88 -7.77 2.06 3.81
C THR A 88 -8.46 2.64 5.04
N SER A 89 -9.12 1.80 5.85
CA SER A 89 -9.84 2.20 7.06
C SER A 89 -8.91 2.77 8.13
N LEU A 90 -7.73 2.19 8.28
CA LEU A 90 -6.70 2.64 9.22
C LEU A 90 -5.75 3.70 8.60
N GLY A 91 -5.95 4.00 7.32
CA GLY A 91 -5.15 5.00 6.62
C GLY A 91 -3.70 4.60 6.35
N ILE A 92 -3.43 3.30 6.18
CA ILE A 92 -2.09 2.73 6.02
C ILE A 92 -1.77 2.55 4.53
N TRP A 93 -0.85 3.38 4.04
CA TRP A 93 -0.20 3.25 2.73
C TRP A 93 1.30 3.16 2.91
N LEU A 94 1.93 2.21 2.21
CA LEU A 94 3.38 2.07 2.19
C LEU A 94 3.94 2.48 0.84
N PHE A 95 5.12 3.09 0.83
CA PHE A 95 5.83 3.37 -0.41
C PHE A 95 7.32 3.04 -0.30
N PRO A 96 7.92 2.45 -1.34
CA PRO A 96 9.30 1.99 -1.29
C PRO A 96 10.28 3.10 -1.66
N SER A 97 11.44 3.15 -1.00
CA SER A 97 12.51 4.10 -1.29
C SER A 97 13.28 3.77 -2.57
N LYS A 98 13.32 2.49 -2.95
CA LYS A 98 14.01 1.95 -4.14
C LYS A 98 13.29 0.70 -4.64
N SER A 99 13.87 -0.05 -5.57
CA SER A 99 13.30 -1.33 -6.00
C SER A 99 13.13 -2.28 -4.82
N PHE A 100 11.95 -2.89 -4.70
CA PHE A 100 11.60 -3.80 -3.61
C PHE A 100 12.45 -5.08 -3.58
N GLY A 101 13.10 -5.44 -4.70
CA GLY A 101 14.04 -6.56 -4.75
C GLY A 101 15.40 -6.26 -4.11
N LYS A 102 15.66 -5.01 -3.68
CA LYS A 102 16.87 -4.67 -2.92
C LYS A 102 16.60 -4.88 -1.43
N SER A 103 17.47 -5.63 -0.76
CA SER A 103 17.40 -5.90 0.69
C SER A 103 17.31 -4.61 1.52
N ASN A 104 18.11 -3.60 1.18
CA ASN A 104 18.10 -2.30 1.84
C ASN A 104 16.99 -1.35 1.35
N CYS A 105 15.95 -1.86 0.69
CA CYS A 105 14.75 -1.09 0.40
C CYS A 105 14.05 -0.73 1.72
N VAL A 106 13.60 0.50 1.81
CA VAL A 106 12.85 1.00 2.98
C VAL A 106 11.44 1.28 2.50
N TRP A 107 10.47 0.62 3.12
CA TRP A 107 9.06 0.89 2.96
C TRP A 107 8.65 1.88 4.04
N PHE A 108 8.34 3.10 3.63
CA PHE A 108 7.88 4.15 4.52
C PHE A 108 6.36 4.10 4.60
N SER A 109 5.83 4.22 5.82
CA SER A 109 4.42 4.50 6.01
C SER A 109 4.15 5.97 5.72
N LEU A 110 3.24 6.22 4.76
CA LEU A 110 2.93 7.56 4.29
C LEU A 110 2.49 8.49 5.41
N MET A 111 1.69 7.98 6.35
CA MET A 111 1.15 8.75 7.47
C MET A 111 2.23 9.20 8.47
N HIS A 112 3.40 8.55 8.46
CA HIS A 112 4.46 8.85 9.40
C HIS A 112 5.55 9.76 8.86
N VAL A 113 5.57 10.06 7.55
CA VAL A 113 6.55 11.00 6.97
C VAL A 113 6.13 12.44 7.25
N ARG A 114 6.90 13.15 8.06
CA ARG A 114 6.62 14.54 8.48
C ARG A 114 7.29 15.55 7.57
N GLY A 115 8.52 15.27 7.14
CA GLY A 115 9.29 16.18 6.33
C GLY A 115 10.55 15.54 5.77
N THR A 116 11.26 16.31 4.95
CA THR A 116 12.57 15.94 4.43
C THR A 116 13.54 17.11 4.59
N LYS A 117 14.82 16.77 4.75
CA LYS A 117 15.92 17.71 4.76
C LYS A 117 17.06 17.15 3.93
N LYS A 118 17.53 17.93 2.96
CA LYS A 118 18.77 17.62 2.22
C LYS A 118 19.96 17.47 3.18
N ASN A 119 20.72 16.38 3.05
CA ASN A 119 21.95 16.12 3.82
C ASN A 119 23.15 15.81 2.90
N GLY A 120 23.31 16.60 1.83
CA GLY A 120 24.32 16.42 0.79
C GLY A 120 23.72 16.25 -0.62
N LEU A 121 24.55 15.90 -1.61
CA LEU A 121 24.12 15.82 -3.01
C LEU A 121 23.17 14.65 -3.32
N LYS A 122 23.33 13.52 -2.61
CA LYS A 122 22.56 12.28 -2.83
C LYS A 122 22.09 11.66 -1.51
N LYS A 123 21.94 12.50 -0.48
CA LYS A 123 21.55 12.08 0.86
C LYS A 123 20.42 12.97 1.35
N THR A 124 19.43 12.34 1.96
CA THR A 124 18.25 13.01 2.51
C THR A 124 17.98 12.44 3.89
N ILE A 125 17.72 13.33 4.85
CA ILE A 125 17.18 12.96 6.15
C ILE A 125 15.67 13.05 6.05
N VAL A 126 14.98 11.94 6.26
CA VAL A 126 13.53 11.88 6.38
C VAL A 126 13.16 12.08 7.84
N GLN A 127 12.33 13.08 8.12
CA GLN A 127 11.75 13.30 9.44
C GLN A 127 10.48 12.46 9.54
N LEU A 128 10.40 11.65 10.58
CA LEU A 128 9.34 10.69 10.80
C LEU A 128 8.56 11.02 12.08
N SER A 129 7.45 10.33 12.29
CA SER A 129 6.70 10.41 13.54
C SER A 129 7.55 9.93 14.72
N TYR A 130 7.09 10.23 15.94
CA TYR A 130 7.77 9.86 17.19
C TYR A 130 9.20 10.45 17.32
N GLY A 131 9.48 11.55 16.62
CA GLY A 131 10.78 12.24 16.67
C GLY A 131 11.91 11.51 15.92
N HIS A 132 11.60 10.43 15.19
CA HIS A 132 12.62 9.68 14.46
C HIS A 132 13.10 10.42 13.22
N THR A 133 14.35 10.14 12.85
CA THR A 133 14.93 10.55 11.58
C THR A 133 15.56 9.35 10.90
N TYR A 134 15.44 9.25 9.58
CA TYR A 134 16.05 8.18 8.81
C TYR A 134 16.81 8.75 7.61
N GLU A 135 18.11 8.45 7.52
CA GLU A 135 18.93 8.87 6.38
C GLU A 135 18.79 7.87 5.23
N ILE A 136 18.52 8.40 4.03
CA ILE A 136 18.47 7.63 2.80
C ILE A 136 19.47 8.17 1.77
N ASN A 137 20.08 7.26 1.03
CA ASN A 137 20.98 7.57 -0.08
C ASN A 137 20.19 7.89 -1.36
N MET A 138 19.44 9.00 -1.36
CA MET A 138 18.84 9.57 -2.55
C MET A 138 18.70 11.09 -2.45
N LYS A 139 18.50 11.74 -3.60
CA LYS A 139 18.13 13.15 -3.68
C LYS A 139 16.75 13.37 -3.04
N GLU A 140 16.61 14.47 -2.31
CA GLU A 140 15.37 14.86 -1.63
C GLU A 140 14.19 14.95 -2.59
N ALA A 141 14.37 15.60 -3.75
CA ALA A 141 13.36 15.67 -4.80
C ALA A 141 12.88 14.28 -5.26
N SER A 142 13.80 13.30 -5.38
CA SER A 142 13.46 11.93 -5.79
C SER A 142 12.71 11.16 -4.71
N PHE A 143 12.88 11.51 -3.43
CA PHE A 143 12.08 10.95 -2.34
C PHE A 143 10.69 11.61 -2.32
N ASN A 144 10.63 12.93 -2.37
CA ASN A 144 9.38 13.70 -2.35
C ASN A 144 8.48 13.33 -3.55
N GLN A 145 9.05 13.02 -4.71
CA GLN A 145 8.27 12.49 -5.85
C GLN A 145 7.63 11.13 -5.54
N LYS A 146 8.31 10.24 -4.81
CA LYS A 146 7.74 8.94 -4.40
C LYS A 146 6.64 9.11 -3.36
N ARG A 147 6.87 10.00 -2.39
CA ARG A 147 5.87 10.41 -1.40
C ARG A 147 4.62 10.97 -2.09
N LYS A 148 4.79 11.91 -3.03
CA LYS A 148 3.70 12.48 -3.82
C LYS A 148 2.89 11.42 -4.56
N LYS A 149 3.56 10.41 -5.15
CA LYS A 149 2.87 9.31 -5.81
C LYS A 149 2.05 8.44 -4.85
N ALA A 150 2.51 8.28 -3.61
CA ALA A 150 1.74 7.62 -2.56
C ALA A 150 0.53 8.46 -2.11
N GLU A 151 0.68 9.79 -2.03
CA GLU A 151 -0.42 10.73 -1.76
C GLU A 151 -1.48 10.67 -2.87
N GLU A 152 -1.05 10.72 -4.14
CA GLU A 152 -1.93 10.54 -5.31
C GLU A 152 -2.70 9.21 -5.26
N LEU A 153 -2.03 8.09 -4.93
CA LEU A 153 -2.71 6.79 -4.78
C LEU A 153 -3.79 6.86 -3.70
N ARG A 154 -3.46 7.42 -2.53
CA ARG A 154 -4.38 7.55 -1.40
C ARG A 154 -5.61 8.36 -1.79
N GLU A 155 -5.42 9.50 -2.46
CA GLU A 155 -6.52 10.36 -2.90
C GLU A 155 -7.45 9.63 -3.88
N ILE A 156 -6.88 8.96 -4.89
CA ILE A 156 -7.65 8.19 -5.88
C ILE A 156 -8.45 7.08 -5.21
N VAL A 157 -7.79 6.27 -4.37
CA VAL A 157 -8.45 5.14 -3.70
C VAL A 157 -9.56 5.62 -2.77
N ILE A 158 -9.32 6.65 -1.94
CA ILE A 158 -10.35 7.21 -1.05
C ILE A 158 -11.54 7.74 -1.84
N LYS A 159 -11.30 8.42 -2.98
CA LYS A 159 -12.37 8.90 -3.86
C LYS A 159 -13.19 7.74 -4.42
N HIS A 160 -12.55 6.67 -4.88
CA HIS A 160 -13.23 5.49 -5.41
C HIS A 160 -14.03 4.74 -4.33
N THR A 161 -13.51 4.61 -3.11
CA THR A 161 -14.22 3.95 -2.00
C THR A 161 -15.47 4.72 -1.56
N LYS A 162 -15.49 6.04 -1.71
CA LYS A 162 -16.66 6.89 -1.38
C LYS A 162 -17.73 6.90 -2.47
N ASN A 163 -17.38 6.56 -3.70
CA ASN A 163 -18.32 6.54 -4.81
C ASN A 163 -19.02 5.16 -4.86
N PRO A 164 -20.36 5.10 -4.85
CA PRO A 164 -21.05 3.83 -5.02
C PRO A 164 -20.70 3.23 -6.39
N LEU A 165 -20.51 1.91 -6.45
CA LEU A 165 -20.40 1.18 -7.70
C LEU A 165 -21.75 1.27 -8.42
N THR A 166 -21.93 2.27 -9.28
CA THR A 166 -23.11 2.37 -10.14
C THR A 166 -22.99 1.30 -11.23
N LEU A 167 -23.60 0.14 -10.99
CA LEU A 167 -23.83 -0.85 -12.03
C LEU A 167 -24.95 -0.32 -12.93
N TYR A 168 -24.61 0.05 -14.16
CA TYR A 168 -25.62 0.16 -15.21
C TYR A 168 -25.99 -1.27 -15.59
N VAL A 169 -27.09 -1.78 -15.03
CA VAL A 169 -27.75 -2.95 -15.59
C VAL A 169 -28.36 -2.47 -16.91
N GLU A 170 -27.70 -2.75 -18.03
CA GLU A 170 -28.37 -2.66 -19.32
C GLU A 170 -29.60 -3.58 -19.23
N ARG A 171 -30.80 -3.01 -19.41
CA ARG A 171 -32.01 -3.81 -19.54
C ARG A 171 -31.81 -4.65 -20.79
N GLU A 172 -31.52 -5.94 -20.61
CA GLU A 172 -31.55 -6.89 -21.71
C GLU A 172 -32.92 -6.73 -22.40
N LYS A 173 -32.90 -6.45 -23.70
CA LYS A 173 -34.07 -6.70 -24.54
C LYS A 173 -34.31 -8.20 -24.46
N GLY A 174 -35.15 -8.61 -23.50
CA GLY A 174 -35.47 -10.01 -23.28
C GLY A 174 -35.93 -10.66 -24.58
N ILE A 175 -35.54 -11.91 -24.79
CA ILE A 175 -36.12 -12.74 -25.84
C ILE A 175 -37.55 -13.05 -25.42
N ARG A 176 -38.55 -12.57 -26.19
CA ARG A 176 -39.92 -13.07 -26.08
C ARG A 176 -40.00 -14.39 -26.83
N VAL A 177 -40.08 -15.49 -26.09
CA VAL A 177 -40.54 -16.76 -26.66
C VAL A 177 -42.07 -16.69 -26.64
N VAL A 178 -42.67 -16.57 -27.81
CA VAL A 178 -44.11 -16.71 -28.00
C VAL A 178 -44.34 -18.16 -28.38
N GLU A 179 -45.08 -18.88 -27.55
CA GLU A 179 -45.56 -20.22 -27.88
C GLU A 179 -46.78 -20.03 -28.79
N GLU A 180 -46.64 -20.35 -30.08
CA GLU A 180 -47.77 -20.45 -31.00
C GLU A 180 -48.56 -21.70 -30.64
N GLU A 181 -49.76 -21.50 -30.08
CA GLU A 181 -51.03 -22.12 -30.48
C GLU A 181 -52.05 -21.99 -29.34
N GLU A 182 -53.03 -21.10 -29.50
CA GLU A 182 -54.47 -21.42 -29.45
C GLU A 182 -55.31 -20.13 -29.44
N THR A 183 -56.39 -20.18 -30.21
CA THR A 183 -57.22 -19.08 -30.69
C THR A 183 -57.88 -18.24 -29.59
N VAL A 184 -57.93 -16.91 -29.75
CA VAL A 184 -58.80 -16.03 -28.94
C VAL A 184 -59.56 -15.07 -29.85
N TYR A 185 -60.88 -15.19 -29.88
CA TYR A 185 -61.82 -14.26 -30.51
C TYR A 185 -62.21 -13.09 -29.58
N TRP A 186 -63.04 -12.17 -30.12
CA TRP A 186 -63.92 -11.15 -29.50
C TRP A 186 -63.48 -9.68 -29.73
N LEU A 187 -64.34 -8.70 -29.99
CA LEU A 187 -65.78 -8.55 -30.32
C LEU A 187 -65.90 -7.12 -30.90
N ASP A 188 -66.68 -6.90 -31.96
CA ASP A 188 -67.09 -5.55 -32.35
C ASP A 188 -68.13 -5.02 -31.33
N GLN A 189 -67.94 -3.80 -30.85
CA GLN A 189 -69.01 -2.97 -30.28
C GLN A 189 -68.80 -1.49 -30.65
N ASP A 190 -69.74 -1.04 -31.48
CA ASP A 190 -70.27 0.30 -31.81
C ASP A 190 -69.34 1.49 -32.11
#